data_AF-A0A497SEB9-F1
#
_entry.id   AF-A0A497SEB9-F1
#
_cell.length_a   1.000
_cell.length_b   1.000
_cell.length_c   1.000
_cell.angle_alpha   90.00
_cell.angle_beta   90.00
_cell.angle_gamma   90.00
#
_symmetry.space_group_name_H-M   'P 1'
#
loop_
_entity.id
_entity.type
_entity.pdbx_description
1 polymer ?
#
loop_
_entity_poly.entity_id
_entity_poly.type
_entity_poly.pdbx_seq_one_letter_code
_entity_poly.pdbx_strand_id
1 'polypeptide(L)'
;MDFGTTLAAFGITICIMAFAWRASRRVAPGRRSKGKESMYACGEKLGIADSNVPVESFYASIANAARADRLRDAHNGSLSRYLTWVFAGMVAVMAFLLLLG
;
A
#
# COMPACT_ATOMS: atom_id res chain seq x y z
N MET A 1 -18.93 1.36 28.18
CA MET A 1 -19.01 0.27 27.17
C MET A 1 -18.29 -0.91 27.75
N ASP A 2 -18.95 -2.05 27.83
CA ASP A 2 -18.43 -3.21 28.56
C ASP A 2 -17.41 -3.94 27.67
N PHE A 3 -16.36 -4.50 28.25
CA PHE A 3 -15.30 -5.18 27.50
C PHE A 3 -15.84 -6.23 26.51
N GLY A 4 -16.88 -6.97 26.91
CA GLY A 4 -17.57 -7.93 26.03
C GLY A 4 -18.22 -7.30 24.80
N THR A 5 -18.79 -6.10 24.93
CA THR A 5 -19.40 -5.36 23.81
C THR A 5 -18.34 -4.88 22.82
N THR A 6 -17.16 -4.48 23.30
CA THR A 6 -16.04 -4.05 22.43
C THR A 6 -15.43 -5.21 21.65
N LEU A 7 -15.29 -6.38 22.27
CA LEU A 7 -14.80 -7.60 21.63
C LEU A 7 -15.76 -8.11 20.55
N ALA A 8 -17.06 -8.09 20.83
CA ALA A 8 -18.09 -8.45 19.86
C ALA A 8 -18.08 -7.49 18.66
N ALA A 9 -18.00 -6.18 18.90
CA ALA A 9 -17.91 -5.19 17.83
C ALA A 9 -16.67 -5.41 16.94
N PHE A 10 -15.51 -5.66 17.54
CA PHE A 10 -14.26 -5.92 16.81
C PHE A 10 -14.35 -7.19 15.95
N GLY A 11 -14.91 -8.27 16.49
CA GLY A 11 -15.14 -9.51 15.77
C GLY A 11 -16.07 -9.32 14.56
N ILE A 12 -17.15 -8.55 14.74
CA ILE A 12 -18.09 -8.22 13.66
C ILE A 12 -17.39 -7.40 12.56
N THR A 13 -16.58 -6.40 12.92
CA THR A 13 -15.85 -5.58 11.93
C THR A 13 -14.89 -6.42 11.10
N ILE A 14 -14.14 -7.35 11.71
CA ILE A 14 -13.23 -8.25 10.99
C ILE A 14 -14.00 -9.14 10.02
N CYS A 15 -15.14 -9.70 10.43
CA CYS A 15 -15.99 -10.52 9.57
C CYS A 15 -16.51 -9.73 8.36
N ILE A 16 -16.94 -8.49 8.56
CA ILE A 16 -17.41 -7.60 7.49
C ILE A 16 -16.25 -7.28 6.52
N MET A 17 -15.07 -6.94 7.03
CA MET A 17 -13.90 -6.66 6.18
C MET A 17 -13.46 -7.89 5.37
N ALA A 18 -13.45 -9.07 5.97
CA ALA A 18 -13.11 -10.32 5.30
C ALA A 18 -14.12 -10.65 4.18
N PHE A 19 -15.41 -10.43 4.45
CA PHE A 19 -16.47 -10.63 3.46
C PHE A 19 -16.35 -9.62 2.30
N ALA A 20 -16.16 -8.34 2.60
CA ALA A 20 -15.97 -7.28 1.60
C ALA A 20 -14.74 -7.54 0.73
N TRP A 21 -13.64 -8.02 1.32
CA TRP A 21 -12.43 -8.38 0.57
C TRP A 21 -12.63 -9.59 -0.34
N ARG A 22 -13.39 -10.59 0.12
CA ARG A 22 -13.74 -11.75 -0.71
C ARG A 22 -14.67 -11.35 -1.86
N ALA A 23 -15.59 -10.42 -1.62
CA ALA A 23 -16.47 -9.87 -2.64
C ALA A 23 -15.70 -9.01 -3.67
N SER A 24 -14.78 -8.15 -3.23
CA SER A 24 -14.03 -7.26 -4.12
C SER A 24 -13.13 -8.02 -5.10
N ARG A 25 -12.55 -9.17 -4.68
CA ARG A 25 -11.79 -10.07 -5.56
C ARG A 25 -12.63 -10.70 -6.67
N ARG A 26 -13.96 -10.79 -6.51
CA ARG A 26 -14.87 -11.31 -7.54
C ARG A 26 -15.29 -10.24 -8.55
N VAL A 27 -15.46 -8.99 -8.10
CA VAL A 27 -15.92 -7.88 -8.95
C VAL A 27 -14.78 -7.27 -9.75
N ALA A 28 -13.59 -7.13 -9.16
CA ALA A 28 -12.42 -6.57 -9.80
C ALA A 28 -11.23 -7.55 -9.66
N PRO A 29 -11.14 -8.59 -10.51
CA PRO A 29 -9.95 -9.42 -10.55
C PRO A 29 -8.75 -8.51 -10.79
N GLY A 30 -7.74 -8.61 -9.91
CA GLY A 30 -6.58 -7.73 -9.92
C GLY A 30 -5.88 -7.77 -11.28
N ARG A 31 -6.15 -6.77 -12.12
CA ARG A 31 -5.48 -6.62 -13.40
C ARG A 31 -4.08 -6.11 -13.09
N ARG A 32 -3.08 -6.99 -13.12
CA ARG A 32 -1.66 -6.56 -13.11
C ARG A 32 -1.49 -5.61 -14.30
N SER A 33 -1.46 -4.31 -14.06
CA SER A 33 -1.26 -3.35 -15.14
C SER A 33 0.20 -3.44 -15.58
N LYS A 34 0.43 -4.11 -16.72
CA LYS A 34 1.74 -4.13 -17.40
C LYS A 34 2.23 -2.71 -17.75
N GLY A 35 1.35 -1.70 -17.69
CA GLY A 35 1.69 -0.31 -18.00
C GLY A 35 2.66 0.35 -17.03
N LYS A 36 3.01 -0.27 -15.89
CA LYS A 36 4.07 0.23 -14.99
C LYS A 36 5.46 -0.33 -15.33
N GLU A 37 5.58 -1.20 -16.33
CA GLU A 37 6.85 -1.85 -16.71
C GLU A 37 7.53 -1.19 -17.92
N SER A 38 6.84 -0.26 -18.60
CA SER A 38 7.33 0.41 -19.81
C SER A 38 7.11 1.91 -19.74
N MET A 39 8.14 2.68 -20.10
CA MET A 39 8.07 4.13 -20.28
C MET A 39 7.87 4.44 -21.77
N TYR A 40 7.04 5.45 -22.07
CA TYR A 40 6.91 5.94 -23.44
C TYR A 40 7.94 7.05 -23.66
N ALA A 41 8.85 6.86 -24.62
CA ALA A 41 9.80 7.90 -25.01
C ALA A 41 9.76 8.08 -26.53
N CYS A 42 9.42 9.29 -26.97
CA CYS A 42 9.55 9.74 -28.37
C CYS A 42 8.96 8.80 -29.44
N GLY A 43 7.81 8.17 -29.18
CA GLY A 43 7.18 7.28 -30.16
C GLY A 43 7.29 5.79 -29.83
N GLU A 44 8.22 5.42 -28.94
CA GLU A 44 8.58 4.02 -28.67
C GLU A 44 8.30 3.65 -27.20
N LYS A 45 7.92 2.39 -26.97
CA LYS A 45 7.80 1.82 -25.62
C LYS A 45 9.15 1.29 -25.20
N LEU A 46 9.86 2.03 -24.36
CA LEU A 46 11.06 1.52 -23.71
C LEU A 46 10.69 0.73 -22.46
N GLY A 47 11.28 -0.45 -22.31
CA GLY A 47 11.29 -1.13 -21.03
C GLY A 47 12.08 -0.31 -20.01
N ILE A 48 11.69 -0.34 -18.73
CA ILE A 48 12.44 0.34 -17.67
C ILE A 48 13.89 -0.21 -17.57
N ALA A 49 14.12 -1.45 -18.01
CA ALA A 49 15.45 -2.05 -18.10
C ALA A 49 16.31 -1.49 -19.25
N ASP A 50 15.68 -1.00 -20.32
CA ASP A 50 16.34 -0.49 -21.53
C ASP A 50 16.53 1.03 -21.49
N SER A 51 15.85 1.71 -20.55
CA SER A 51 16.02 3.13 -20.36
C SER A 51 17.37 3.41 -19.69
N ASN A 52 18.38 3.78 -20.47
CA ASN A 52 19.66 4.27 -19.96
C ASN A 52 19.54 5.74 -19.50
N VAL A 53 18.44 6.08 -18.82
CA VAL A 53 18.24 7.39 -18.20
C VAL A 53 19.13 7.41 -16.96
N PRO A 54 20.19 8.24 -16.94
CA PRO A 54 21.07 8.32 -15.78
C PRO A 54 20.23 8.78 -14.58
N VAL A 55 20.06 7.88 -13.62
CA VAL A 55 19.38 8.13 -12.34
C VAL A 55 20.09 9.26 -11.58
N GLU A 56 21.35 9.57 -11.95
CA GLU A 56 22.14 10.66 -11.38
C GLU A 56 21.64 12.07 -11.73
N SER A 57 20.77 12.23 -12.73
CA SER A 57 20.42 13.57 -13.21
C SER A 57 19.28 14.21 -12.38
N PHE A 58 19.65 15.26 -11.65
CA PHE A 58 18.80 16.24 -10.94
C PHE A 58 18.33 15.91 -9.52
N TYR A 59 17.72 14.75 -9.25
CA TYR A 59 17.14 14.45 -7.91
C TYR A 59 17.97 13.48 -7.05
N ALA A 60 19.09 12.97 -7.55
CA ALA A 60 19.90 11.96 -6.87
C ALA A 60 20.37 12.38 -5.46
N SER A 61 20.73 13.65 -5.27
CA SER A 61 21.14 14.18 -3.96
C SER A 61 19.98 14.17 -2.95
N ILE A 62 18.78 14.58 -3.38
CA ILE A 62 17.56 14.58 -2.56
C ILE A 62 17.12 13.14 -2.26
N ALA A 63 17.17 12.25 -3.26
CA ALA A 63 16.83 10.84 -3.12
C ALA A 63 17.76 10.12 -2.13
N ASN A 64 19.07 10.38 -2.19
CA ASN A 64 20.04 9.83 -1.24
C ASN A 64 19.84 10.38 0.17
N ALA A 65 19.62 11.69 0.32
CA ALA A 65 19.35 12.30 1.62
C ALA A 65 18.06 11.74 2.26
N ALA A 66 17.01 11.54 1.46
CA ALA A 66 15.74 10.97 1.90
C ALA A 66 15.76 9.44 2.04
N ARG A 67 16.87 8.77 1.69
CA ARG A 67 16.96 7.30 1.58
C ARG A 67 15.79 6.72 0.79
N ALA A 68 15.46 7.35 -0.34
CA ALA A 68 14.30 7.01 -1.16
C ALA A 68 14.28 5.54 -1.62
N ASP A 69 15.44 4.90 -1.74
CA ASP A 69 15.56 3.47 -2.03
C ASP A 69 14.85 2.60 -0.98
N ARG A 70 14.83 3.02 0.30
CA ARG A 70 14.08 2.32 1.36
C ARG A 70 12.58 2.55 1.26
N LEU A 71 12.15 3.70 0.72
CA LEU A 71 10.73 4.00 0.49
C LEU A 71 10.16 3.22 -0.69
N ARG A 72 11.00 2.86 -1.66
CA ARG A 72 10.60 2.06 -2.82
C ARG A 72 10.06 0.69 -2.41
N ASP A 73 10.67 0.05 -1.41
CA ASP A 73 10.14 -1.19 -0.84
C ASP A 73 8.80 -0.95 -0.15
N ALA A 74 8.63 0.16 0.56
CA ALA A 74 7.37 0.50 1.21
C ALA A 74 6.23 0.79 0.20
N HIS A 75 6.57 1.25 -1.02
CA HIS A 75 5.63 1.66 -2.08
C HIS A 75 5.64 0.71 -3.29
N ASN A 76 5.67 -0.59 -3.02
CA ASN A 76 5.67 -1.63 -4.05
C ASN A 76 4.30 -1.86 -4.74
N GLY A 77 3.32 -0.97 -4.53
CA GLY A 77 2.01 -1.01 -5.20
C GLY A 77 1.14 -2.22 -4.82
N SER A 78 1.55 -2.99 -3.81
CA SER A 78 0.81 -4.18 -3.35
C SER A 78 -0.35 -3.76 -2.47
N LEU A 79 -1.57 -3.93 -2.98
CA LEU A 79 -2.82 -3.63 -2.26
C LEU A 79 -2.86 -4.32 -0.88
N SER A 80 -2.34 -5.55 -0.80
CA SER A 80 -2.27 -6.29 0.47
C SER A 80 -1.43 -5.54 1.52
N ARG A 81 -0.29 -4.96 1.12
CA ARG A 81 0.61 -4.25 2.03
C ARG A 81 -0.05 -2.96 2.54
N TYR A 82 -0.75 -2.23 1.67
CA TYR A 82 -1.52 -1.04 2.06
C TYR A 82 -2.66 -1.38 3.03
N LEU A 83 -3.43 -2.44 2.77
CA LEU A 83 -4.47 -2.91 3.68
C LEU A 83 -3.91 -3.28 5.06
N THR A 84 -2.75 -3.94 5.10
CA THR A 84 -2.07 -4.24 6.37
C THR A 84 -1.68 -2.96 7.12
N TRP A 85 -1.14 -1.95 6.44
CA TRP A 85 -0.80 -0.66 7.05
C TRP A 85 -2.03 0.09 7.57
N VAL A 86 -3.12 0.11 6.80
CA VAL A 86 -4.38 0.75 7.22
C VAL A 86 -4.95 0.06 8.44
N PHE A 87 -4.99 -1.28 8.43
CA PHE A 87 -5.48 -2.06 9.57
C PHE A 87 -4.60 -1.87 10.82
N ALA A 88 -3.28 -1.93 10.66
CA ALA A 88 -2.33 -1.69 11.74
C ALA A 88 -2.47 -0.27 12.33
N GLY A 89 -2.65 0.75 11.49
CA GLY A 89 -2.89 2.12 11.92
C GLY A 89 -4.19 2.27 12.70
N MET A 90 -5.27 1.63 12.23
CA MET A 90 -6.56 1.63 12.92
C MET A 90 -6.47 0.99 14.31
N VAL A 91 -5.79 -0.16 14.43
CA VAL A 91 -5.53 -0.83 15.71
C VAL A 91 -4.71 0.06 16.64
N ALA A 92 -3.67 0.71 16.12
CA ALA A 92 -2.81 1.60 16.92
C ALA A 92 -3.58 2.80 17.48
N VAL A 93 -4.44 3.44 16.67
CA VAL A 93 -5.29 4.56 17.12
C VAL A 93 -6.28 4.10 18.18
N MET A 94 -6.92 2.94 17.99
CA MET A 94 -7.84 2.40 19.01
C MET A 94 -7.12 2.07 20.32
N ALA A 95 -5.93 1.47 20.26
CA ALA A 95 -5.11 1.18 21.44
C ALA A 95 -4.69 2.47 22.15
N PHE A 96 -4.31 3.50 21.40
CA PHE A 96 -3.95 4.81 21.94
C PHE A 96 -5.13 5.48 22.66
N LEU A 97 -6.31 5.48 22.06
CA LEU A 97 -7.52 6.02 22.67
C LEU A 97 -7.95 5.24 23.92
N LEU A 98 -7.75 3.92 23.95
CA LEU A 98 -8.02 3.08 25.12
C LEU A 98 -7.02 3.30 26.27
N LEU A 99 -5.78 3.71 25.97
CA LEU A 99 -4.75 4.00 26.98
C LEU A 99 -4.86 5.43 27.54
N LEU A 100 -5.44 6.36 26.78
CA LEU A 100 -5.67 7.75 27.19
C LEU A 100 -7.05 8.00 27.82
N GLY A 101 -8.01 7.11 27.55
CA GLY A 101 -9.38 7.17 28.07
C GLY A 101 -9.56 6.53 29.44
#